data_AF-A0A9W6Y8T2-F1
#
_entry.id   AF-A0A9W6Y8T2-F1
#
_cell.length_a   1.000
_cell.length_b   1.000
_cell.length_c   1.000
_cell.angle_alpha   90.00
_cell.angle_beta   90.00
_cell.angle_gamma   90.00
#
_symmetry.space_group_name_H-M   'P 1'
#
loop_
_entity.id
_entity.type
_entity.pdbx_description
1 polymer ?
#
loop_
_entity_poly.entity_id
_entity_poly.type
_entity_poly.pdbx_seq_one_letter_code
_entity_poly.pdbx_strand_id
1 'polypeptide(L)'
;MEAKKRYGWQGTLWKLYNPGDVKFGRFVGEDENGFKYYEDPTELYGQHRWTEFKVDSWEEVEGTLIPPQWHLWMHHLTDSLPGEGGQDPANWEKKETVAHSDAPFASHLGQHVPYYPNKTLYRSRGYNVGSLATSPDEPDQYYLQPGHLRRARKRSAHYFADVDYNNPDGSDESRAQSLRPADIN
;
A
#
# COMPACT_ATOMS: atom_id res chain seq x y z
N MET A 1 5.87 32.73 -39.96
CA MET A 1 7.23 33.32 -40.03
C MET A 1 7.85 33.58 -38.66
N GLU A 2 7.06 33.86 -37.63
CA GLU A 2 7.57 34.15 -36.28
C GLU A 2 8.19 32.93 -35.57
N ALA A 3 7.56 31.75 -35.69
CA ALA A 3 8.11 30.49 -35.15
C ALA A 3 9.54 30.22 -35.62
N LYS A 4 9.78 30.34 -36.93
CA LYS A 4 11.11 30.16 -37.53
C LYS A 4 12.15 31.14 -36.98
N LYS A 5 11.74 32.38 -36.65
CA LYS A 5 12.64 33.38 -36.06
C LYS A 5 13.01 33.04 -34.61
N ARG A 6 12.05 32.51 -33.82
CA ARG A 6 12.26 32.20 -32.40
C ARG A 6 12.92 30.84 -32.16
N TYR A 7 12.46 29.79 -32.87
CA TYR A 7 12.87 28.40 -32.63
C TYR A 7 13.74 27.80 -33.74
N GLY A 8 13.99 28.55 -34.82
CA GLY A 8 14.63 28.01 -36.01
C GLY A 8 13.71 27.06 -36.79
N TRP A 9 14.17 26.58 -37.95
CA TRP A 9 13.37 25.70 -38.79
C TRP A 9 13.21 24.31 -38.17
N GLN A 10 14.29 23.73 -37.63
CA GLN A 10 14.28 22.43 -36.96
C GLN A 10 13.39 22.44 -35.72
N GLY A 11 13.56 23.43 -34.85
CA GLY A 11 12.76 23.54 -33.63
C GLY A 11 11.28 23.79 -33.92
N THR A 12 10.95 24.54 -34.98
CA THR A 12 9.55 24.71 -35.40
C THR A 12 8.93 23.39 -35.88
N LEU A 13 9.66 22.61 -36.67
CA LEU A 13 9.20 21.28 -37.13
C LEU A 13 9.10 20.28 -35.98
N TRP A 14 10.04 20.32 -35.04
CA TRP A 14 10.00 19.50 -33.82
C TRP A 14 8.76 19.79 -32.97
N LYS A 15 8.45 21.07 -32.74
CA LYS A 15 7.23 21.48 -32.04
C LYS A 15 5.96 21.10 -32.80
N LEU A 16 5.98 21.14 -34.13
CA LEU A 16 4.84 20.66 -34.91
C LEU A 16 4.67 19.13 -34.82
N TYR A 17 5.77 18.38 -34.68
CA TYR A 17 5.73 16.92 -34.62
C TYR A 17 5.33 16.38 -33.24
N ASN A 18 5.89 16.93 -32.15
CA ASN A 18 5.79 16.32 -30.82
C ASN A 18 4.51 16.77 -30.06
N PRO A 19 4.27 18.07 -29.78
CA PRO A 19 2.99 18.54 -29.23
C PRO A 19 1.89 18.79 -30.28
N GLY A 20 2.17 18.68 -31.59
CA GLY A 20 1.18 18.93 -32.65
C GLY A 20 0.80 20.41 -32.83
N ASP A 21 1.34 21.31 -32.00
CA ASP A 21 1.00 22.73 -31.95
C ASP A 21 2.24 23.59 -31.66
N VAL A 22 2.30 24.77 -32.29
CA VAL A 22 3.40 25.73 -32.14
C VAL A 22 2.89 26.91 -31.33
N LYS A 23 2.98 26.79 -30.01
CA LYS A 23 2.59 27.83 -29.06
C LYS A 23 3.75 28.77 -28.73
N PHE A 24 3.40 29.99 -28.33
CA PHE A 24 4.34 30.98 -27.83
C PHE A 24 3.88 31.42 -26.44
N GLY A 25 4.77 31.39 -25.46
CA GLY A 25 4.45 31.78 -24.10
C GLY A 25 5.67 32.25 -23.33
N ARG A 26 5.42 32.82 -22.15
CA ARG A 26 6.46 33.17 -21.19
C ARG A 26 7.02 31.89 -20.59
N PHE A 27 8.35 31.77 -20.57
CA PHE A 27 9.03 30.70 -19.85
C PHE A 27 8.87 30.91 -18.34
N VAL A 28 8.35 29.91 -17.65
CA VAL A 28 8.04 29.96 -16.22
C VAL A 28 9.14 29.27 -15.41
N GLY A 29 9.58 28.09 -15.84
CA GLY A 29 10.64 27.36 -15.18
C GLY A 29 10.94 26.01 -15.85
N GLU A 30 11.94 25.33 -15.31
CA GLU A 30 12.38 24.01 -15.74
C GLU A 30 12.44 23.11 -14.51
N ASP A 31 12.05 21.84 -14.66
CA ASP A 31 12.13 20.86 -13.60
C ASP A 31 13.44 20.07 -13.60
N GLU A 32 13.58 19.14 -12.65
CA GLU A 32 14.77 18.29 -12.50
C GLU A 32 15.01 17.36 -13.70
N ASN A 33 13.94 17.04 -14.44
CA ASN A 33 13.95 16.19 -15.63
C ASN A 33 14.29 17.00 -16.91
N GLY A 34 14.34 18.32 -16.80
CA GLY A 34 14.59 19.24 -17.90
C GLY A 34 13.36 19.55 -18.75
N PHE A 35 12.16 19.29 -18.25
CA PHE A 35 10.92 19.71 -18.88
C PHE A 35 10.69 21.20 -18.63
N LYS A 36 10.25 21.90 -19.67
CA LYS A 36 10.09 23.35 -19.64
C LYS A 36 8.63 23.73 -19.57
N TYR A 37 8.30 24.62 -18.65
CA TYR A 37 6.93 25.05 -18.38
C TYR A 37 6.73 26.47 -18.91
N TYR A 38 5.61 26.70 -19.59
CA TYR A 38 5.28 27.96 -20.23
C TYR A 38 3.86 28.40 -19.89
N GLU A 39 3.67 29.72 -19.90
CA GLU A 39 2.38 30.36 -19.65
C GLU A 39 2.10 31.49 -20.64
N ASP A 40 0.87 31.55 -21.15
CA ASP A 40 0.33 32.69 -21.90
C ASP A 40 -1.12 32.98 -21.48
N PRO A 41 -1.35 33.98 -20.61
CA PRO A 41 -2.70 34.35 -20.15
C PRO A 41 -3.64 34.87 -21.25
N THR A 42 -3.14 35.12 -22.46
CA THR A 42 -3.98 35.56 -23.60
C THR A 42 -4.70 34.40 -24.28
N GLU A 43 -4.22 33.17 -24.07
CA GLU A 43 -4.83 31.96 -24.58
C GLU A 43 -6.10 31.57 -23.81
N LEU A 44 -6.89 30.68 -24.42
CA LEU A 44 -8.10 30.15 -23.80
C LEU A 44 -7.82 29.45 -22.45
N TYR A 45 -8.80 29.49 -21.55
CA TYR A 45 -8.72 28.75 -20.29
C TYR A 45 -8.50 27.25 -20.56
N GLY A 46 -7.54 26.65 -19.84
CA GLY A 46 -7.08 25.27 -20.07
C GLY A 46 -5.97 25.11 -21.11
N GLN A 47 -5.70 26.14 -21.93
CA GLN A 47 -4.62 26.11 -22.95
C GLN A 47 -3.46 27.09 -22.67
N HIS A 48 -3.65 27.98 -21.70
CA HIS A 48 -2.70 29.02 -21.32
C HIS A 48 -1.48 28.51 -20.53
N ARG A 49 -1.47 27.25 -20.07
CA ARG A 49 -0.30 26.60 -19.46
C ARG A 49 0.03 25.34 -20.24
N TRP A 50 1.31 25.11 -20.53
CA TRP A 50 1.76 23.89 -21.18
C TRP A 50 3.21 23.55 -20.82
N THR A 51 3.58 22.30 -21.10
CA THR A 51 4.90 21.75 -20.86
C THR A 51 5.56 21.34 -22.17
N GLU A 52 6.87 21.46 -22.24
CA GLU A 52 7.70 20.92 -23.31
C GLU A 52 8.61 19.85 -22.71
N PHE A 53 8.29 18.59 -23.02
CA PHE A 53 9.07 17.44 -22.59
C PHE A 53 10.41 17.40 -23.31
N LYS A 54 11.45 16.99 -22.58
CA LYS A 54 12.79 16.77 -23.10
C LYS A 54 12.93 15.29 -23.45
N VAL A 55 12.46 14.93 -24.63
CA VAL A 55 12.41 13.56 -25.16
C VAL A 55 12.95 13.52 -26.58
N ASP A 56 13.39 12.34 -27.03
CA ASP A 56 13.92 12.15 -28.39
C ASP A 56 12.84 11.70 -29.37
N SER A 57 11.75 11.11 -28.88
CA SER A 57 10.59 10.66 -29.68
C SER A 57 9.26 11.03 -29.01
N TRP A 58 8.20 11.09 -29.81
CA TRP A 58 6.84 11.37 -29.33
C TRP A 58 6.28 10.23 -28.45
N GLU A 59 6.76 9.01 -28.65
CA GLU A 59 6.35 7.82 -27.88
C GLU A 59 6.79 7.88 -26.41
N GLU A 60 7.79 8.70 -26.10
CA GLU A 60 8.34 8.90 -24.75
C GLU A 60 7.59 9.99 -23.97
N VAL A 61 6.68 10.72 -24.63
CA VAL A 61 5.88 11.76 -23.97
C VAL A 61 4.82 11.10 -23.09
N GLU A 62 4.98 11.24 -21.77
CA GLU A 62 4.03 10.72 -20.80
C GLU A 62 3.70 11.77 -19.74
N GLY A 63 2.40 12.00 -19.51
CA GLY A 63 1.93 13.01 -18.56
C GLY A 63 2.24 12.69 -17.09
N THR A 64 2.48 11.42 -16.76
CA THR A 64 2.81 10.97 -15.39
C THR A 64 4.23 11.36 -14.98
N LEU A 65 5.08 11.75 -15.93
CA LEU A 65 6.47 12.16 -15.68
C LEU A 65 6.56 13.56 -15.06
N ILE A 66 5.47 14.34 -15.09
CA ILE A 66 5.43 15.67 -14.49
C ILE A 66 5.52 15.53 -12.96
N PRO A 67 6.50 16.17 -12.30
CA PRO A 67 6.65 16.06 -10.85
C PRO A 67 5.49 16.72 -10.11
N PRO A 68 5.19 16.31 -8.87
CA PRO A 68 3.99 16.75 -8.15
C PRO A 68 3.83 18.27 -8.04
N GLN A 69 4.91 19.00 -7.79
CA GLN A 69 4.89 20.46 -7.63
C GLN A 69 4.46 21.16 -8.92
N TRP A 70 5.00 20.72 -10.06
CA TRP A 70 4.63 21.25 -11.38
C TRP A 70 3.25 20.77 -11.82
N HIS A 71 2.84 19.56 -11.42
CA HIS A 71 1.50 19.04 -11.68
C HIS A 71 0.41 19.91 -11.04
N LEU A 72 0.61 20.38 -9.79
CA LEU A 72 -0.35 21.29 -9.13
C LEU A 72 -0.55 22.60 -9.93
N TRP A 73 0.53 23.19 -10.42
CA TRP A 73 0.50 24.42 -11.21
C TRP A 73 -0.10 24.19 -12.61
N MET A 74 0.31 23.11 -13.28
CA MET A 74 -0.13 22.77 -14.64
C MET A 74 -1.63 22.47 -14.71
N HIS A 75 -2.20 21.88 -13.65
CA HIS A 75 -3.62 21.56 -13.54
C HIS A 75 -4.48 22.64 -12.86
N HIS A 76 -3.94 23.86 -12.69
CA HIS A 76 -4.68 25.00 -12.12
C HIS A 76 -5.17 24.78 -10.67
N LEU A 77 -4.51 23.90 -9.90
CA LEU A 77 -4.82 23.76 -8.47
C LEU A 77 -4.25 24.92 -7.66
N THR A 78 -3.13 25.48 -8.11
CA THR A 78 -2.47 26.62 -7.48
C THR A 78 -1.83 27.51 -8.53
N ASP A 79 -1.76 28.81 -8.22
CA ASP A 79 -1.01 29.78 -9.02
C ASP A 79 0.44 29.90 -8.57
N SER A 80 0.77 29.37 -7.39
CA SER A 80 2.14 29.39 -6.87
C SER A 80 3.04 28.43 -7.63
N LEU A 81 4.26 28.86 -7.91
CA LEU A 81 5.28 28.06 -8.57
C LEU A 81 5.95 27.07 -7.61
N PRO A 82 6.59 26.02 -8.13
CA PRO A 82 7.43 25.14 -7.30
C PRO A 82 8.52 25.92 -6.57
N GLY A 83 8.60 25.73 -5.25
CA GLY A 83 9.53 26.46 -4.37
C GLY A 83 8.98 27.76 -3.81
N GLU A 84 7.81 28.23 -4.26
CA GLU A 84 7.11 29.33 -3.61
C GLU A 84 6.36 28.84 -2.37
N GLY A 85 6.26 29.72 -1.36
CA GLY A 85 5.66 29.38 -0.07
C GLY A 85 4.19 28.93 -0.15
N GLY A 86 3.46 29.27 -1.23
CA GLY A 86 2.09 28.81 -1.43
C GLY A 86 1.96 27.31 -1.72
N GLN A 87 3.01 26.66 -2.20
CA GLN A 87 3.04 25.19 -2.35
C GLN A 87 3.54 24.46 -1.10
N ASP A 88 4.09 25.17 -0.12
CA ASP A 88 4.59 24.56 1.12
C ASP A 88 3.43 24.28 2.10
N PRO A 89 3.16 23.00 2.43
CA PRO A 89 2.10 22.63 3.36
C PRO A 89 2.22 23.24 4.75
N ALA A 90 3.42 23.65 5.16
CA ALA A 90 3.64 24.33 6.44
C ALA A 90 2.96 25.71 6.50
N ASN A 91 2.80 26.37 5.35
CA ASN A 91 2.20 27.71 5.24
C ASN A 91 0.69 27.66 5.05
N TRP A 92 0.11 26.48 4.83
CA TRP A 92 -1.32 26.36 4.60
C TRP A 92 -2.13 26.64 5.87
N GLU A 93 -3.27 27.32 5.68
CA GLU A 93 -4.22 27.56 6.76
C GLU A 93 -4.78 26.22 7.26
N LYS A 94 -4.47 25.89 8.52
CA LYS A 94 -4.99 24.68 9.16
C LYS A 94 -6.44 24.92 9.55
N LYS A 95 -7.36 24.26 8.84
CA LYS A 95 -8.79 24.25 9.18
C LYS A 95 -9.13 22.99 9.96
N GLU A 96 -9.81 23.18 11.08
CA GLU A 96 -10.35 22.05 11.85
C GLU A 96 -11.45 21.36 11.03
N THR A 97 -11.31 20.06 10.80
CA THR A 97 -12.27 19.28 9.99
C THR A 97 -13.61 19.11 10.71
N VAL A 98 -13.62 19.17 12.04
CA VAL A 98 -14.80 18.94 12.87
C VAL A 98 -14.80 19.93 14.03
N ALA A 99 -15.97 20.52 14.32
CA ALA A 99 -16.12 21.45 15.45
C ALA A 99 -16.04 20.76 16.83
N HIS A 100 -16.42 19.48 16.91
CA HIS A 100 -16.41 18.68 18.13
C HIS A 100 -16.19 17.20 17.79
N SER A 101 -15.36 16.52 18.57
CA SER A 101 -15.10 15.09 18.42
C SER A 101 -15.42 14.37 19.72
N ASP A 102 -16.27 13.34 19.66
CA ASP A 102 -16.53 12.42 20.77
C ASP A 102 -15.46 11.33 20.90
N ALA A 103 -14.41 11.36 20.05
CA ALA A 103 -13.32 10.42 20.16
C ALA A 103 -12.64 10.57 21.53
N PRO A 104 -12.34 9.46 22.23
CA PRO A 104 -11.67 9.51 23.54
C PRO A 104 -10.20 9.95 23.43
N PHE A 105 -9.71 10.30 22.23
CA PHE A 105 -8.33 10.66 21.95
C PHE A 105 -8.26 12.08 21.39
N ALA A 106 -7.29 12.86 21.88
CA ALA A 106 -7.06 14.24 21.44
C ALA A 106 -6.40 14.35 20.06
N SER A 107 -5.78 13.27 19.55
CA SER A 107 -5.12 13.22 18.25
C SER A 107 -5.56 11.99 17.45
N HIS A 108 -5.39 12.05 16.13
CA HIS A 108 -5.66 10.93 15.22
C HIS A 108 -4.76 9.71 15.47
N LEU A 109 -3.60 9.93 16.09
CA LEU A 109 -2.72 8.89 16.59
C LEU A 109 -3.17 8.58 18.01
N GLY A 110 -4.14 7.68 18.17
CA GLY A 110 -4.49 7.12 19.47
C GLY A 110 -3.27 6.53 20.19
N GLN A 111 -3.45 6.04 21.41
CA GLN A 111 -2.34 5.43 22.16
C GLN A 111 -1.71 4.27 21.34
N HIS A 112 -0.39 4.30 21.16
CA HIS A 112 0.34 3.22 20.52
C HIS A 112 0.39 2.01 21.47
N VAL A 113 -0.59 1.12 21.33
CA VAL A 113 -0.62 -0.16 22.05
C VAL A 113 0.01 -1.22 21.14
N PRO A 114 0.92 -2.07 21.65
CA PRO A 114 1.44 -3.19 20.87
C PRO A 114 0.27 -4.06 20.39
N TYR A 115 0.26 -4.36 19.10
CA TYR A 115 -0.75 -5.23 18.52
C TYR A 115 -0.59 -6.65 19.07
N TYR A 116 -1.61 -7.13 19.78
CA TYR A 116 -1.73 -8.54 20.13
C TYR A 116 -2.77 -9.18 19.23
N PRO A 117 -2.37 -10.12 18.35
CA PRO A 117 -3.32 -10.78 17.48
C PRO A 117 -4.29 -11.61 18.32
N ASN A 118 -5.55 -11.65 17.89
CA ASN A 118 -6.57 -12.41 18.60
C ASN A 118 -6.22 -13.92 18.57
N LYS A 119 -5.89 -14.47 19.74
CA LYS A 119 -5.48 -15.87 19.92
C LYS A 119 -6.53 -16.88 19.45
N THR A 120 -7.81 -16.51 19.38
CA THR A 120 -8.87 -17.42 18.88
C THR A 120 -8.79 -17.68 17.38
N LEU A 121 -8.05 -16.88 16.63
CA LEU A 121 -7.78 -17.07 15.19
C LEU A 121 -6.66 -18.08 14.93
N TYR A 122 -5.82 -18.35 15.94
CA TYR A 122 -4.77 -19.36 15.88
C TYR A 122 -5.40 -20.72 16.15
N ARG A 123 -6.02 -21.27 15.10
CA ARG A 123 -6.60 -22.61 15.11
C ARG A 123 -5.79 -23.53 14.23
N SER A 124 -5.61 -24.75 14.68
CA SER A 124 -5.08 -25.83 13.85
C SER A 124 -5.99 -26.06 12.63
N ARG A 125 -5.41 -26.26 11.44
CA ARG A 125 -6.16 -26.55 10.20
C ARG A 125 -6.78 -27.96 10.17
N GLY A 126 -6.29 -28.82 11.03
CA GLY A 126 -6.76 -30.18 11.26
C GLY A 126 -6.23 -30.66 12.61
N TYR A 127 -6.65 -31.84 13.04
CA TYR A 127 -6.18 -32.41 14.30
C TYR A 127 -4.66 -32.65 14.26
N ASN A 128 -3.89 -32.02 15.17
CA ASN A 128 -2.42 -32.03 15.20
C ASN A 128 -1.74 -31.77 13.84
N VAL A 129 -2.38 -31.01 12.95
CA VAL A 129 -1.77 -30.56 11.68
C VAL A 129 -1.04 -29.22 11.88
N GLY A 130 -1.27 -28.56 13.03
CA GLY A 130 -0.80 -27.20 13.28
C GLY A 130 -1.49 -26.18 12.36
N SER A 131 -0.89 -25.01 12.27
CA SER A 131 -1.26 -23.92 11.38
C SER A 131 0.01 -23.18 10.95
N LEU A 132 -0.12 -22.15 10.11
CA LEU A 132 1.00 -21.27 9.77
C LEU A 132 1.65 -20.66 11.03
N ALA A 133 0.88 -20.54 12.11
CA ALA A 133 1.29 -19.85 13.32
C ALA A 133 1.19 -20.71 14.60
N THR A 134 1.08 -22.03 14.46
CA THR A 134 0.98 -22.95 15.62
C THR A 134 1.56 -24.29 15.23
N SER A 135 2.43 -24.87 16.05
CA SER A 135 2.99 -26.18 15.75
C SER A 135 1.97 -27.31 16.00
N PRO A 136 2.14 -28.50 15.40
CA PRO A 136 1.25 -29.66 15.58
C PRO A 136 0.91 -30.02 17.03
N ASP A 137 1.87 -29.89 17.93
CA ASP A 137 1.79 -30.35 19.33
C ASP A 137 1.68 -29.21 20.34
N GLU A 138 1.55 -27.97 19.87
CA GLU A 138 1.37 -26.81 20.74
C GLU A 138 -0.08 -26.73 21.25
N PRO A 139 -0.30 -26.54 22.56
CA PRO A 139 -1.65 -26.43 23.09
C PRO A 139 -2.38 -25.20 22.55
N ASP A 140 -3.70 -25.30 22.39
CA ASP A 140 -4.55 -24.18 21.97
C ASP A 140 -4.32 -22.97 22.89
N GLN A 141 -3.91 -21.82 22.32
CA GLN A 141 -3.53 -20.63 23.08
C GLN A 141 -4.72 -19.78 23.57
N TYR A 142 -5.95 -20.26 23.39
CA TYR A 142 -7.19 -19.59 23.76
C TYR A 142 -8.00 -20.42 24.75
N TYR A 143 -8.90 -19.76 25.46
CA TYR A 143 -9.74 -20.42 26.45
C TYR A 143 -10.63 -21.50 25.80
N LEU A 144 -10.53 -22.72 26.31
CA LEU A 144 -11.44 -23.82 26.00
C LEU A 144 -12.31 -24.14 27.22
N GLN A 145 -13.61 -24.31 26.98
CA GLN A 145 -14.54 -24.69 28.04
C GLN A 145 -14.13 -26.01 28.72
N PRO A 146 -14.40 -26.17 30.03
CA PRO A 146 -14.23 -27.45 30.71
C PRO A 146 -15.03 -28.55 29.99
N GLY A 147 -14.44 -29.74 29.82
CA GLY A 147 -15.08 -30.86 29.11
C GLY A 147 -15.01 -30.80 27.57
N HIS A 148 -14.44 -29.74 26.98
CA HIS A 148 -14.24 -29.68 25.53
C HIS A 148 -13.33 -30.84 25.06
N LEU A 149 -13.71 -31.51 23.96
CA LEU A 149 -13.03 -32.72 23.45
C LEU A 149 -11.53 -32.52 23.18
N ARG A 150 -11.12 -31.28 22.89
CA ARG A 150 -9.71 -30.89 22.69
C ARG A 150 -8.96 -30.59 23.99
N ARG A 151 -9.66 -30.25 25.08
CA ARG A 151 -9.07 -29.93 26.40
C ARG A 151 -8.71 -31.17 27.21
N ALA A 152 -9.42 -32.28 27.03
CA ALA A 152 -9.24 -33.51 27.79
C ALA A 152 -8.22 -34.50 27.19
N ARG A 153 -7.60 -34.18 26.05
CA ARG A 153 -6.78 -35.11 25.27
C ARG A 153 -5.30 -35.00 25.66
N LYS A 154 -4.71 -36.08 26.19
CA LYS A 154 -3.32 -36.14 26.69
C LYS A 154 -2.32 -36.87 25.75
N ARG A 155 -2.69 -37.17 24.50
CA ARG A 155 -1.92 -38.06 23.61
C ARG A 155 -1.47 -37.37 22.32
N SER A 156 -0.31 -37.76 21.81
CA SER A 156 0.19 -37.42 20.47
C SER A 156 -0.65 -38.12 19.39
N ALA A 157 -0.67 -37.55 18.17
CA ALA A 157 -1.36 -38.12 17.03
C ALA A 157 -0.39 -38.96 16.19
N HIS A 158 -0.58 -40.28 16.14
CA HIS A 158 0.09 -41.16 15.18
C HIS A 158 -0.96 -41.75 14.23
N TYR A 159 -0.70 -41.68 12.92
CA TYR A 159 -1.63 -42.15 11.87
C TYR A 159 -1.56 -43.67 11.68
N PHE A 160 -0.38 -44.23 11.93
CA PHE A 160 -0.11 -45.65 11.87
C PHE A 160 0.41 -46.08 13.23
N ALA A 161 -0.12 -47.18 13.76
CA ALA A 161 0.44 -47.80 14.94
C ALA A 161 1.78 -48.43 14.55
N ASP A 162 2.85 -48.09 15.25
CA ASP A 162 4.11 -48.80 15.11
C ASP A 162 3.98 -50.17 15.79
N VAL A 163 3.78 -51.19 14.95
CA VAL A 163 3.68 -52.58 15.37
C VAL A 163 5.06 -53.19 15.35
N ASP A 164 5.69 -53.31 16.51
CA ASP A 164 6.87 -54.17 16.66
C ASP A 164 6.42 -55.64 16.69
N TYR A 165 6.57 -56.32 15.56
CA TYR A 165 6.23 -57.74 15.42
C TYR A 165 7.11 -58.66 16.28
N ASN A 166 8.29 -58.20 16.72
CA ASN A 166 9.20 -58.97 17.57
C ASN A 166 8.94 -58.74 19.07
N ASN A 167 8.20 -57.69 19.43
CA ASN A 167 7.79 -57.41 20.80
C ASN A 167 6.34 -56.88 20.83
N PRO A 168 5.32 -57.76 20.74
CA PRO A 168 3.93 -57.36 20.66
C PRO A 168 3.45 -56.60 21.90
N ASP A 169 4.04 -56.89 23.08
CA ASP A 169 3.70 -56.24 24.34
C ASP A 169 4.33 -54.83 24.48
N GLY A 170 5.35 -54.53 23.68
CA GLY A 170 5.99 -53.21 23.56
C GLY A 170 5.58 -52.43 22.31
N SER A 171 4.66 -52.96 21.50
CA SER A 171 4.07 -52.26 20.37
C SER A 171 3.13 -51.14 20.84
N ASP A 172 3.00 -50.09 20.02
CA ASP A 172 2.32 -48.81 20.30
C ASP A 172 1.33 -48.78 21.49
N GLU A 173 1.55 -47.84 22.44
CA GLU A 173 0.77 -47.63 23.68
C GLU A 173 -0.74 -47.42 23.44
N SER A 174 -1.13 -47.15 22.19
CA SER A 174 -2.50 -46.84 21.76
C SER A 174 -3.52 -47.95 21.96
N ARG A 175 -3.10 -49.22 22.21
CA ARG A 175 -4.02 -50.36 22.37
C ARG A 175 -4.59 -50.52 23.78
N ALA A 176 -3.94 -49.99 24.82
CA ALA A 176 -4.28 -50.33 26.21
C ALA A 176 -5.32 -49.40 26.86
N GLN A 177 -5.54 -48.19 26.33
CA GLN A 177 -6.38 -47.19 26.99
C GLN A 177 -7.46 -46.63 26.06
N SER A 178 -8.72 -46.75 26.48
CA SER A 178 -9.87 -46.14 25.83
C SER A 178 -9.71 -44.62 25.72
N LEU A 179 -10.16 -44.03 24.60
CA LEU A 179 -10.10 -42.58 24.35
C LEU A 179 -10.83 -41.73 25.39
N ARG A 180 -11.75 -42.36 26.13
CA ARG A 180 -12.53 -41.81 27.23
C ARG A 180 -12.72 -42.94 28.25
N PRO A 181 -12.56 -42.70 29.55
CA PRO A 181 -12.96 -43.67 30.57
C PRO A 181 -14.45 -44.01 30.41
N ALA A 182 -14.82 -45.29 30.51
CA ALA A 182 -16.21 -45.72 30.38
C ALA A 182 -17.14 -45.13 31.47
N ASP A 183 -16.57 -44.59 32.55
CA ASP A 183 -17.29 -44.15 33.74
C ASP A 183 -17.84 -42.72 33.66
N ILE A 184 -17.62 -42.01 32.55
CA ILE A 184 -18.07 -40.63 32.38
C ILE A 184 -19.36 -40.63 31.56
N ASN A 185 -20.52 -40.63 32.23
CA ASN A 185 -21.78 -40.10 31.68
C ASN A 185 -21.80 -38.57 31.84
#